data_AF-A0A1H6WH11-F1
#
_entry.id   AF-A0A1H6WH11-F1
#
_cell.length_a   1.000
_cell.length_b   1.000
_cell.length_c   1.000
_cell.angle_alpha   90.00
_cell.angle_beta   90.00
_cell.angle_gamma   90.00
#
_symmetry.space_group_name_H-M   'P 1'
#
loop_
_entity.id
_entity.type
_entity.pdbx_description
1 polymer ?
#
loop_
_entity_poly.entity_id
_entity_poly.type
_entity_poly.pdbx_seq_one_letter_code
_entity_poly.pdbx_strand_id
1 'polypeptide(L)' 'MDMSKKILKNRIFCRRMLMYWKARQYGLTHPKTVKCSQTLDNLLNRYQNYDQHCS' A
#
# COMPACT_ATOMS: atom_id res chain seq x y z
N MET A 1 -5.85 -15.92 -8.53
CA MET A 1 -6.62 -15.84 -7.27
C MET A 1 -7.09 -14.41 -7.12
N ASP A 2 -8.38 -14.18 -7.29
CA ASP A 2 -8.98 -12.86 -7.09
C ASP A 2 -8.87 -12.49 -5.60
N MET A 3 -8.14 -11.41 -5.31
CA MET A 3 -7.91 -10.97 -3.94
C MET A 3 -9.12 -10.13 -3.52
N SER A 4 -9.92 -10.65 -2.59
CA SER A 4 -11.13 -9.94 -2.16
C SER A 4 -10.80 -8.52 -1.68
N LYS A 5 -11.68 -7.57 -2.00
CA LYS A 5 -11.57 -6.14 -1.64
C LYS A 5 -11.20 -5.92 -0.17
N LYS A 6 -11.72 -6.76 0.73
CA LYS A 6 -11.41 -6.75 2.17
C LYS A 6 -9.94 -7.07 2.46
N ILE A 7 -9.39 -8.11 1.82
CA ILE A 7 -7.98 -8.49 2.01
C ILE A 7 -7.06 -7.40 1.44
N LEU A 8 -7.45 -6.80 0.30
CA LEU A 8 -6.69 -5.72 -0.31
C LEU A 8 -6.66 -4.46 0.58
N LYS A 9 -7.81 -4.08 1.15
CA LYS A 9 -7.91 -2.99 2.14
C LYS A 9 -7.04 -3.27 3.37
N ASN A 10 -7.03 -4.50 3.87
CA ASN A 10 -6.20 -4.88 5.02
C ASN A 10 -4.70 -4.79 4.69
N ARG A 11 -4.29 -5.23 3.50
CA ARG A 11 -2.89 -5.10 3.04
C ARG A 11 -2.46 -3.64 2.91
N ILE A 12 -3.33 -2.77 2.41
CA ILE A 12 -3.08 -1.31 2.34
C ILE A 12 -2.85 -0.74 3.73
N PHE A 13 -3.70 -1.08 4.70
CA PHE A 13 -3.57 -0.62 6.08
C PHE A 13 -2.24 -1.07 6.70
N CYS A 14 -1.90 -2.35 6.61
CA CYS A 14 -0.62 -2.87 7.12
C CYS A 14 0.59 -2.23 6.43
N ARG A 15 0.54 -2.01 5.10
CA ARG A 15 1.64 -1.36 4.37
C ARG A 15 1.80 0.11 4.77
N ARG A 16 0.71 0.83 5.02
CA ARG A 16 0.74 2.21 5.56
C ARG A 16 1.45 2.26 6.91
N MET A 17 1.06 1.41 7.85
CA MET A 17 1.72 1.33 9.16
C MET A 17 3.21 1.05 9.04
N LEU A 18 3.60 0.10 8.18
CA LEU A 18 5.00 -0.20 7.93
C LEU A 18 5.76 0.99 7.31
N MET A 19 5.14 1.71 6.37
CA MET A 19 5.75 2.90 5.77
C MET A 19 5.99 3.99 6.82
N TYR A 20 5.02 4.28 7.70
CA TYR A 20 5.19 5.24 8.79
C TYR A 20 6.29 4.83 9.75
N TRP A 21 6.36 3.54 10.11
CA TRP A 21 7.42 3.03 10.95
C TRP A 21 8.81 3.20 10.30
N LYS A 22 8.93 2.88 9.00
CA LYS A 22 10.18 3.07 8.25
C LYS A 22 10.55 4.54 8.08
N ALA A 23 9.57 5.41 7.84
CA ALA A 23 9.77 6.85 7.77
C ALA A 23 10.32 7.40 9.10
N ARG A 24 9.79 6.91 10.23
CA ARG A 24 10.26 7.30 11.56
C ARG A 24 11.66 6.77 11.89
N GLN A 25 11.98 5.55 11.44
CA GLN A 25 13.27 4.90 11.73
C GLN A 25 14.40 5.37 10.80
N TYR A 26 14.12 5.53 9.51
CA TYR A 26 15.15 5.77 8.48
C TYR A 26 15.02 7.13 7.80
N GLY A 27 13.91 7.84 7.98
CA GLY A 27 13.59 9.05 7.23
C GLY A 27 12.71 8.79 6.00
N LEU A 28 12.12 9.87 5.47
CA LEU A 28 11.17 9.81 4.35
C LEU A 28 11.83 9.45 3.02
N THR A 29 13.03 9.96 2.77
CA THR A 29 13.79 9.77 1.52
C THR A 29 14.60 8.48 1.49
N HIS A 30 14.67 7.76 2.61
CA HIS A 30 15.46 6.55 2.69
C HIS A 30 14.92 5.48 1.72
N PRO A 31 15.80 4.75 0.99
CA PRO A 31 15.37 3.78 -0.02
C PRO A 31 14.37 2.74 0.50
N LYS A 32 14.48 2.35 1.78
CA LYS A 32 13.53 1.43 2.43
C LYS A 32 12.12 2.02 2.60
N THR A 33 12.02 3.34 2.84
CA THR A 33 10.75 4.06 2.97
C THR A 33 10.14 4.30 1.60
N VAL A 34 10.95 4.74 0.63
CA VAL A 34 10.54 4.92 -0.78
C VAL A 34 10.07 3.61 -1.43
N LYS A 35 10.76 2.50 -1.22
CA LYS A 35 10.30 1.18 -1.69
C LYS A 35 8.97 0.77 -1.04
N CYS A 36 8.76 1.18 0.21
CA CYS A 36 7.51 0.92 0.92
C CYS A 36 6.35 1.76 0.36
N SER A 37 6.58 3.03 0.01
CA SER A 37 5.58 3.88 -0.63
C SER A 37 5.21 3.34 -2.01
N GLN A 38 6.19 2.99 -2.85
CA GLN A 38 5.94 2.38 -4.17
C GLN A 38 5.11 1.09 -4.09
N THR A 39 5.37 0.26 -3.07
CA THR A 39 4.58 -0.95 -2.84
C THR A 39 3.15 -0.64 -2.40
N LEU A 40 2.97 0.40 -1.58
CA LEU A 40 1.66 0.88 -1.15
C LEU A 40 0.87 1.47 -2.32
N ASP A 41 1.51 2.26 -3.19
CA ASP A 41 0.89 2.83 -4.39
C ASP A 41 0.37 1.73 -5.32
N ASN A 42 1.15 0.67 -5.54
CA ASN A 42 0.69 -0.49 -6.32
C ASN A 42 -0.54 -1.19 -5.70
N LEU A 43 -0.65 -1.23 -4.38
CA LEU A 43 -1.83 -1.79 -3.69
C LEU A 43 -3.04 -0.88 -3.84
N LEU A 44 -2.83 0.44 -3.76
CA LEU A 44 -3.87 1.45 -3.96
C LEU A 44 -4.40 1.42 -5.39
N ASN A 45 -3.52 1.38 -6.39
CA ASN A 45 -3.90 1.28 -7.80
C ASN A 45 -4.71 0.01 -8.09
N ARG A 46 -4.31 -1.13 -7.51
CA ARG A 46 -5.11 -2.36 -7.60
C ARG A 46 -6.48 -2.17 -6.97
N TYR A 47 -6.56 -1.57 -5.79
CA TYR A 47 -7.83 -1.36 -5.10
C TYR A 47 -8.76 -0.43 -5.86
N GLN A 48 -8.21 0.61 -6.46
CA GLN A 48 -8.93 1.56 -7.28
C GLN A 48 -9.42 0.92 -8.59
N ASN A 49 -8.62 0.07 -9.24
CA ASN A 49 -9.07 -0.72 -10.39
C ASN A 49 -10.17 -1.73 -10.03
N TYR A 50 -10.08 -2.36 -8.85
CA TYR A 50 -11.15 -3.21 -8.31
C TYR A 50 -12.45 -2.44 -8.04
N ASP A 51 -12.37 -1.15 -7.73
CA ASP A 51 -13.52 -0.27 -7.47
C ASP A 51 -14.12 0.29 -8.77
N GLN A 52 -13.27 0.69 -9.73
CA GLN A 52 -13.66 1.29 -11.01
C GLN A 52 -14.25 0.30 -12.03
N HIS A 53 -14.03 -1.01 -11.87
CA HIS A 53 -14.70 -2.03 -12.70
C HIS A 53 -16.13 -2.36 -12.23
N CYS A 54 -16.63 -1.67 -11.20
CA CYS A 54 -17.97 -1.86 -10.63
C CYS A 54 -18.81 -0.56 -10.71
N SER A 55 -18.55 0.30 -11.70
CA SER A 55 -19.35 1.49 -12.05
C SER A 55 -19.91 1.34 -13.45
#